data_AF-A0A8T5AXU6-F1
#
_entry.id   AF-A0A8T5AXU6-F1
#
_cell.length_a   1.000
_cell.length_b   1.000
_cell.length_c   1.000
_cell.angle_alpha   90.00
_cell.angle_beta   90.00
_cell.angle_gamma   90.00
#
_symmetry.space_group_name_H-M   'P 1'
#
loop_
_entity.id
_entity.type
_entity.pdbx_description
1 polymer ?
#
loop_
_entity_poly.entity_id
_entity_poly.type
_entity_poly.pdbx_seq_one_letter_code
_entity_poly.pdbx_strand_id
1 'polypeptide(L)' 'MEETPLKTAIEYAKKYFERSGYGLRKVLVTTAETNILARRLYEKLGFRKWAELKDLFEIGKTALTHILTLRP' A
#
# COMPACT_ATOMS: atom_id res chain seq x y z
N MET A 1 -6.94 -18.90 3.93
CA MET A 1 -5.91 -17.86 3.72
C MET A 1 -6.01 -16.89 4.88
N GLU A 2 -4.97 -16.73 5.69
CA GLU A 2 -4.99 -15.77 6.81
C GLU A 2 -5.21 -14.34 6.32
N GLU A 3 -6.12 -13.63 6.99
CA GLU A 3 -6.39 -12.22 6.77
C GLU A 3 -5.26 -11.39 7.41
N THR A 4 -4.63 -10.49 6.65
CA THR A 4 -3.60 -9.62 7.20
C THR A 4 -4.23 -8.31 7.67
N PRO A 5 -3.70 -7.65 8.72
CA PRO A 5 -4.21 -6.35 9.18
C PRO A 5 -4.33 -5.32 8.05
N LEU A 6 -3.40 -5.35 7.08
CA LEU A 6 -3.45 -4.49 5.90
C LEU A 6 -4.66 -4.80 5.01
N LYS A 7 -4.96 -6.07 4.76
CA LYS A 7 -6.13 -6.47 3.97
C LYS A 7 -7.41 -6.01 4.66
N THR A 8 -7.53 -6.22 5.97
CA THR A 8 -8.66 -5.77 6.77
C THR A 8 -8.80 -4.24 6.74
N ALA A 9 -7.69 -3.50 6.84
CA ALA A 9 -7.69 -2.04 6.74
C ALA A 9 -8.18 -1.54 5.36
N ILE A 10 -7.75 -2.20 4.27
CA ILE A 10 -8.21 -1.87 2.91
C ILE A 10 -9.72 -2.12 2.79
N GLU A 11 -10.24 -3.22 3.33
CA GLU A 11 -11.69 -3.50 3.31
C GLU A 11 -12.50 -2.50 4.15
N TYR A 12 -11.98 -2.06 5.29
CA TYR A 12 -12.63 -0.98 6.05
C TYR A 12 -12.60 0.35 5.31
N ALA A 13 -11.49 0.70 4.65
CA ALA A 13 -11.40 1.89 3.83
C ALA A 13 -12.40 1.86 2.67
N LYS A 14 -12.54 0.72 1.97
CA LYS A 14 -13.56 0.54 0.91
C LYS A 14 -14.97 0.84 1.45
N LYS A 15 -15.36 0.20 2.55
CA LYS A 15 -16.67 0.40 3.18
C LYS A 15 -16.90 1.84 3.63
N TYR A 16 -15.87 2.50 4.15
CA TYR A 16 -15.95 3.90 4.58
C TYR A 16 -16.23 4.85 3.40
N PHE A 17 -15.48 4.72 2.30
CA PHE A 17 -15.70 5.55 1.11
C PHE A 17 -17.06 5.27 0.47
N GLU A 18 -17.47 4.00 0.39
CA GLU A 18 -18.78 3.63 -0.18
C GLU A 18 -19.95 4.26 0.60
N ARG A 19 -19.90 4.26 1.94
CA ARG A 19 -20.90 4.94 2.77
C ARG A 19 -20.96 6.45 2.54
N SER A 20 -19.86 7.03 2.08
CA SER A 20 -19.74 8.46 1.79
C SER A 20 -20.08 8.79 0.33
N GLY A 21 -20.55 7.83 -0.46
CA GLY A 21 -20.88 8.01 -1.88
C GLY A 21 -19.67 7.99 -2.83
N TYR A 22 -18.50 7.58 -2.36
CA TYR A 22 -17.25 7.54 -3.13
C TYR A 22 -16.75 6.12 -3.37
N GLY A 23 -15.99 5.91 -4.44
CA GLY A 23 -15.31 4.64 -4.73
C GLY A 23 -13.82 4.72 -4.46
N LEU A 24 -13.30 3.87 -3.57
CA LEU A 24 -11.86 3.72 -3.39
C LEU A 24 -11.24 3.04 -4.63
N ARG A 25 -10.45 3.77 -5.42
CA ARG A 25 -9.86 3.25 -6.67
C ARG A 25 -8.45 2.71 -6.51
N LYS A 26 -7.61 3.36 -5.70
CA LYS A 26 -6.20 3.01 -5.55
C LYS A 26 -5.78 3.16 -4.09
N VAL A 27 -4.84 2.32 -3.67
CA VAL A 27 -4.17 2.40 -2.37
C VAL A 27 -2.68 2.54 -2.63
N LEU A 28 -2.05 3.53 -2.00
CA LEU A 28 -0.60 3.70 -2.03
C LEU A 28 -0.06 3.42 -0.63
N VAL A 29 1.04 2.69 -0.57
CA VAL A 29 1.80 2.44 0.66
C VAL A 29 3.26 2.73 0.41
N THR A 30 3.93 3.30 1.41
CA THR A 30 5.34 3.62 1.32
C THR A 30 6.09 2.93 2.44
N THR A 31 7.22 2.31 2.12
CA THR A 31 8.05 1.57 3.07
C THR A 31 9.52 1.80 2.78
N ALA A 32 10.38 1.68 3.79
CA ALA A 32 11.83 1.73 3.56
C ALA A 32 12.24 0.59 2.61
N GLU A 33 13.19 0.85 1.70
CA GLU A 33 13.69 -0.16 0.77
C GLU A 33 14.21 -1.41 1.50
N THR A 34 14.79 -1.23 2.68
CA THR A 34 15.35 -2.28 3.55
C THR A 34 14.29 -3.12 4.26
N ASN A 35 13.01 -2.71 4.26
CA ASN A 35 11.93 -3.47 4.89
C ASN A 35 11.41 -4.58 3.96
N ILE A 36 12.20 -5.65 3.84
CA ILE A 36 11.93 -6.77 2.93
C ILE A 36 10.60 -7.48 3.26
N LEU A 37 10.24 -7.59 4.54
CA LEU A 37 9.01 -8.25 4.96
C LEU A 37 7.77 -7.49 4.48
N ALA A 38 7.75 -6.16 4.64
CA ALA A 38 6.66 -5.32 4.15
C ALA A 38 6.54 -5.39 2.62
N ARG A 39 7.67 -5.33 1.89
CA ARG A 39 7.70 -5.43 0.43
C ARG A 39 7.08 -6.74 -0.07
N ARG A 40 7.52 -7.88 0.49
CA ARG A 40 6.96 -9.21 0.14
C ARG A 40 5.47 -9.31 0.46
N LEU A 41 5.03 -8.74 1.58
CA LEU A 41 3.61 -8.69 1.93
C LEU A 41 2.80 -7.91 0.89
N TYR A 42 3.29 -6.73 0.48
CA TYR A 42 2.60 -5.89 -0.51
C TYR A 42 2.51 -6.60 -1.85
N GLU A 43 3.61 -7.19 -2.34
CA GLU A 43 3.64 -7.98 -3.58
C GLU A 43 2.65 -9.14 -3.53
N LYS A 44 2.62 -9.90 -2.41
CA LYS A 44 1.65 -10.99 -2.21
C LYS A 44 0.19 -10.53 -2.25
N LEU A 45 -0.08 -9.29 -1.84
CA LEU A 45 -1.41 -8.68 -1.87
C LEU A 45 -1.74 -7.98 -3.20
N GLY A 46 -0.85 -8.07 -4.20
CA GLY A 46 -1.06 -7.53 -5.55
C GLY A 46 -0.66 -6.07 -5.72
N PHE A 47 -0.01 -5.46 -4.72
CA PHE A 47 0.62 -4.16 -4.92
C PHE A 47 1.80 -4.28 -5.88
N ARG A 48 2.05 -3.23 -6.66
CA ARG A 48 3.21 -3.12 -7.56
C ARG A 48 4.07 -1.94 -7.14
N LYS A 49 5.40 -2.06 -7.27
CA LYS A 49 6.30 -0.91 -7.09
C LYS A 49 5.89 0.19 -8.06
N TRP A 50 5.72 1.41 -7.55
CA TRP A 50 5.29 2.58 -8.31
C TRP A 50 6.41 3.61 -8.43
N ALA A 51 7.08 3.92 -7.34
CA ALA A 51 8.13 4.95 -7.31
C ALA A 51 9.16 4.66 -6.22
N GLU A 52 10.33 5.28 -6.38
CA GLU A 52 11.39 5.34 -5.38
C GLU A 52 11.54 6.80 -4.93
N LEU A 53 11.60 7.02 -3.63
CA LEU A 53 11.67 8.34 -3.03
C LEU A 53 12.92 8.39 -2.14
N LYS A 54 13.88 9.22 -2.52
CA LYS A 54 15.07 9.47 -1.69
C LYS A 54 14.71 10.38 -0.53
N ASP A 55 15.36 10.14 0.60
CA ASP A 55 15.33 11.00 1.78
C ASP A 55 13.94 11.20 2.40
N LEU A 56 12.98 10.31 2.09
CA LEU A 56 11.60 10.42 2.58
C LEU A 56 11.50 10.17 4.08
N PHE A 57 12.17 9.13 4.58
CA PHE A 57 12.17 8.79 6.00
C PHE A 57 13.44 9.26 6.71
N GLU A 58 14.58 9.20 6.02
CA GLU A 58 15.90 9.54 6.56
C GLU A 58 16.84 9.91 5.41
N ILE A 59 17.75 10.85 5.63
CA ILE A 59 18.76 11.29 4.65
C ILE A 59 19.66 10.12 4.24
N GLY A 60 19.93 9.99 2.94
CA GLY A 60 20.70 8.92 2.33
C GLY A 60 19.94 7.60 2.19
N LYS A 61 18.65 7.54 2.56
CA LYS A 61 17.83 6.32 2.47
C LYS A 61 16.76 6.43 1.40
N THR A 62 16.50 5.30 0.75
CA THR A 62 15.43 5.17 -0.25
C THR A 62 14.18 4.56 0.39
N ALA A 63 13.04 5.18 0.13
CA ALA A 63 11.72 4.62 0.37
C ALA A 63 11.09 4.15 -0.95
N LEU A 64 10.34 3.07 -0.89
CA LEU A 64 9.63 2.48 -2.02
C LEU A 64 8.14 2.72 -1.84
N THR A 65 7.53 3.38 -2.83
CA THR A 65 6.08 3.51 -2.93
C THR A 65 5.53 2.36 -3.76
N HIS A 66 4.49 1.71 -3.26
CA HIS A 66 3.77 0.64 -3.94
C HIS A 66 2.30 1.03 -4.12
N ILE A 67 1.69 0.58 -5.22
CA ILE A 67 0.32 0.89 -5.57
C ILE A 67 -0.51 -0.38 -5.79
N LEU A 68 -1.71 -0.41 -5.22
CA LEU A 68 -2.75 -1.39 -5.49
C LEU A 68 -3.92 -0.69 -6.18
N THR A 69 -4.24 -1.10 -7.41
CA THR A 69 -5.43 -0.64 -8.13
C THR A 69 -6.59 -1.58 -7.81
N LEU A 70 -7.64 -1.04 -7.17
CA LEU A 70 -8.82 -1.79 -6.75
C LEU A 70 -9.95 -1.73 -7.77
N ARG A 71 -10.08 -0.61 -8.49
CA ARG A 71 -11.04 -0.38 -9.58
C ARG A 71 -10.35 0.47 -10.66
N PRO A 72 -10.24 -0.01 -11.91
CA PRO A 72 -9.78 0.80 -13.05
C PRO A 72 -10.63 2.07 -13.22
#